data_AF-A0A9X3MR88-F1
#
_entry.id   AF-A0A9X3MR88-F1
#
_cell.length_a   1.000
_cell.length_b   1.000
_cell.length_c   1.000
_cell.angle_alpha   90.00
_cell.angle_beta   90.00
_cell.angle_gamma   90.00
#
_symmetry.space_group_name_H-M   'P 1'
#
loop_
_entity.id
_entity.type
_entity.pdbx_description
1 polymer ?
#
loop_
_entity_poly.entity_id
_entity_poly.type
_entity_poly.pdbx_seq_one_letter_code
_entity_poly.pdbx_strand_id
1 'polypeptide(L)'
;MNVQRIKLVVPVAGWATHGQYALVEAAVEAGVEVPAHVGHREDVVLYVLEGEVEVVADRERHRLKPGETRSLDRGVPRRLKAITRARVLVLLAPAGLEELLAIAADPATDPDDRAALLAVGGVQAVPAA
;
A
#
# COMPACT_ATOMS: atom_id res chain seq x y z
N MET A 1 22.08 -3.79 -11.49
CA MET A 1 21.84 -3.45 -10.07
C MET A 1 20.33 -3.35 -9.91
N ASN A 2 19.69 -4.30 -9.24
CA ASN A 2 18.23 -4.37 -9.15
C ASN A 2 17.79 -3.34 -8.08
N VAL A 3 17.34 -2.16 -8.51
CA VAL A 3 16.93 -1.10 -7.57
C VAL A 3 15.52 -1.45 -7.08
N GLN A 4 15.41 -1.80 -5.80
CA GLN A 4 14.12 -2.03 -5.15
C GLN A 4 13.29 -0.73 -5.22
N ARG A 5 12.20 -0.75 -6.00
CA ARG A 5 11.40 0.45 -6.33
C ARG A 5 10.38 0.85 -5.26
N ILE A 6 10.10 -0.06 -4.32
CA ILE A 6 9.29 0.17 -3.13
C ILE A 6 10.05 -0.39 -1.94
N LYS A 7 10.35 0.45 -0.96
CA LYS A 7 10.93 0.03 0.32
C LYS A 7 9.90 0.22 1.42
N LEU A 8 9.71 -0.82 2.23
CA LEU A 8 8.80 -0.80 3.37
C LEU A 8 9.60 -0.83 4.68
N VAL A 9 9.14 -0.06 5.65
CA VAL A 9 9.53 -0.16 7.05
C VAL A 9 8.25 -0.34 7.84
N VAL A 10 8.24 -1.18 8.87
CA VAL A 10 7.07 -1.41 9.73
C VAL A 10 7.37 -0.90 11.14
N PRO A 11 7.14 0.40 11.43
CA PRO A 11 7.38 0.94 12.77
C PRO A 11 6.50 0.32 13.85
N VAL A 12 5.27 -0.07 13.51
CA VAL A 12 4.32 -0.71 14.44
C VAL A 12 3.69 -1.89 13.71
N ALA A 13 4.02 -3.11 14.14
CA ALA A 13 3.44 -4.33 13.59
C ALA A 13 2.21 -4.77 14.40
N GLY A 14 1.37 -5.63 13.80
CA GLY A 14 0.12 -6.08 14.40
C GLY A 14 0.28 -6.75 15.77
N TRP A 15 1.39 -7.46 16.02
CA TRP A 15 1.64 -8.08 17.33
C TRP A 15 1.71 -7.05 18.47
N ALA A 16 2.19 -5.83 18.19
CA ALA A 16 2.30 -4.76 19.18
C ALA A 16 0.95 -4.09 19.49
N THR A 17 -0.05 -4.33 18.67
CA THR A 17 -1.38 -3.72 18.76
C THR A 17 -2.49 -4.74 18.97
N HIS A 18 -2.17 -5.99 19.28
CA HIS A 18 -3.14 -7.10 19.38
C HIS A 18 -3.98 -7.25 18.10
N GLY A 19 -3.35 -7.07 16.94
CA GLY A 19 -3.96 -7.18 15.63
C GLY A 19 -4.86 -6.00 15.24
N GLN A 20 -4.97 -4.96 16.06
CA GLN A 20 -5.91 -3.85 15.82
C GLN A 20 -5.47 -2.97 14.65
N TYR A 21 -4.18 -2.66 14.54
CA TYR A 21 -3.64 -1.91 13.41
C TYR A 21 -2.13 -2.10 13.23
N ALA A 22 -1.62 -1.83 12.04
CA ALA A 22 -0.20 -1.71 11.76
C ALA A 22 0.11 -0.36 11.12
N LEU A 23 1.33 0.13 11.34
CA LEU A 23 1.90 1.28 10.65
C LEU A 23 3.04 0.82 9.76
N VAL A 24 2.99 1.23 8.50
CA VAL A 24 4.00 0.96 7.49
C VAL A 24 4.44 2.28 6.87
N GLU A 25 5.74 2.55 6.85
CA GLU A 25 6.28 3.60 6.01
C GLU A 25 6.69 3.00 4.65
N ALA A 26 6.10 3.52 3.57
CA ALA A 26 6.43 3.14 2.21
C ALA A 26 7.21 4.28 1.52
N ALA A 27 8.45 3.99 1.14
CA ALA A 27 9.24 4.83 0.25
C ALA A 27 9.11 4.30 -1.18
N VAL A 28 8.60 5.13 -2.09
CA VAL A 28 8.17 4.73 -3.43
C VAL A 28 8.85 5.62 -4.47
N GLU A 29 9.52 5.01 -5.45
CA GLU A 29 10.14 5.76 -6.54
C GLU A 29 9.11 6.43 -7.45
N ALA A 30 9.48 7.54 -8.09
CA ALA A 30 8.63 8.22 -9.04
C ALA A 30 8.17 7.29 -10.17
N GLY A 31 6.88 7.40 -10.54
CA GLY A 31 6.27 6.61 -11.60
C GLY A 31 5.97 5.15 -11.24
N VAL A 32 6.28 4.70 -10.01
CA VAL A 32 5.83 3.38 -9.52
C VAL A 32 4.33 3.41 -9.29
N GLU A 33 3.66 2.34 -9.70
CA GLU A 33 2.22 2.16 -9.57
C GLU A 33 1.95 0.94 -8.70
N VAL A 34 0.99 1.08 -7.78
CA VAL A 34 0.31 -0.06 -7.18
C VAL A 34 -0.89 -0.35 -8.08
N PRO A 35 -0.91 -1.50 -8.79
CA PRO A 35 -1.98 -1.84 -9.73
C PRO A 35 -3.36 -1.76 -9.09
N ALA A 36 -4.39 -1.63 -9.93
CA ALA A 36 -5.77 -1.59 -9.46
C ALA A 36 -6.08 -2.87 -8.66
N HIS A 37 -6.53 -2.69 -7.42
CA HIS A 37 -6.86 -3.78 -6.51
C HIS A 37 -7.99 -3.39 -5.58
N VAL A 38 -8.58 -4.39 -4.92
CA VAL A 38 -9.50 -4.23 -3.80
C VAL A 38 -8.94 -4.97 -2.59
N GLY A 39 -8.91 -4.30 -1.44
CA GLY A 39 -8.58 -4.93 -0.16
C GLY A 39 -9.88 -5.30 0.55
N HIS A 40 -10.07 -6.58 0.86
CA HIS A 40 -11.31 -7.09 1.48
C HIS A 40 -11.25 -7.08 3.01
N ARG A 41 -10.05 -6.99 3.60
CA ARG A 41 -9.84 -7.15 5.03
C ARG A 41 -9.54 -5.84 5.74
N GLU A 42 -8.72 -4.97 5.17
CA GLU A 42 -8.24 -3.76 5.84
C GLU A 42 -8.87 -2.49 5.27
N ASP A 43 -9.28 -1.60 6.18
CA ASP A 43 -9.34 -0.17 5.88
C ASP A 43 -7.91 0.37 5.90
N VAL A 44 -7.61 1.29 4.98
CA VAL A 44 -6.26 1.83 4.79
C VAL A 44 -6.29 3.34 4.91
N VAL A 45 -5.39 3.92 5.70
CA VAL A 45 -5.18 5.36 5.74
C VAL A 45 -3.81 5.69 5.18
N LEU A 46 -3.76 6.59 4.20
CA LEU A 46 -2.53 7.12 3.63
C LEU A 46 -2.29 8.52 4.21
N TYR A 47 -1.11 8.76 4.74
CA TYR A 47 -0.62 10.08 5.13
C TYR A 47 0.69 10.37 4.40
N VAL A 48 0.73 11.41 3.58
CA VAL A 48 1.94 11.71 2.79
C VAL A 48 2.94 12.47 3.65
N LEU A 49 4.14 11.90 3.81
CA LEU A 49 5.26 12.52 4.52
C LEU A 49 6.10 13.39 3.57
N GLU A 50 6.37 12.88 2.37
CA GLU A 50 7.17 13.55 1.34
C GLU A 50 6.67 13.18 -0.05
N GLY A 51 6.90 14.06 -1.03
CA GLY A 51 6.54 13.83 -2.42
C GLY A 51 5.03 13.93 -2.68
N GLU A 52 4.59 13.33 -3.79
CA GLU A 52 3.19 13.39 -4.23
C GLU A 52 2.72 12.02 -4.71
N VAL A 53 1.51 11.66 -4.31
CA VAL A 53 0.85 10.40 -4.70
C VAL A 53 -0.52 10.70 -5.28
N GLU A 54 -0.81 10.09 -6.42
CA GLU A 54 -2.17 10.04 -6.96
C GLU A 54 -2.85 8.77 -6.45
N VAL A 55 -4.08 8.94 -5.98
CA VAL A 55 -4.96 7.86 -5.55
C VAL A 55 -6.24 7.95 -6.37
N VAL A 56 -6.59 6.85 -7.03
CA VAL A 56 -7.89 6.68 -7.67
C VAL A 56 -8.68 5.69 -6.84
N ALA A 57 -9.81 6.12 -6.28
CA ALA A 57 -10.70 5.29 -5.47
C ALA A 57 -12.12 5.87 -5.53
N ASP A 58 -13.14 5.00 -5.46
CA ASP A 58 -14.55 5.40 -5.56
C ASP A 58 -14.87 6.29 -6.78
N ARG A 59 -14.25 5.97 -7.93
CA ARG A 59 -14.33 6.75 -9.19
C ARG A 59 -13.82 8.19 -9.10
N GLU A 60 -13.20 8.58 -8.00
CA GLU A 60 -12.57 9.87 -7.83
C GLU A 60 -11.04 9.74 -7.95
N ARG A 61 -10.40 10.82 -8.42
CA ARG A 61 -8.95 10.95 -8.48
C ARG A 61 -8.51 12.05 -7.53
N HIS A 62 -7.61 11.70 -6.63
CA HIS A 62 -7.05 12.58 -5.61
C HIS A 62 -5.53 12.65 -5.79
N ARG A 63 -4.96 13.85 -5.73
CA ARG A 63 -3.50 14.05 -5.72
C ARG A 63 -3.08 14.58 -4.36
N LEU A 64 -2.48 13.70 -3.57
CA LEU A 64 -2.08 13.96 -2.19
C LEU A 64 -0.66 14.51 -2.15
N LYS A 65 -0.47 15.57 -1.37
CA LYS A 65 0.78 16.28 -1.08
C LYS A 65 1.19 16.09 0.39
N PRO A 66 2.41 16.49 0.81
CA PRO A 66 2.85 16.32 2.19
C PRO A 66 1.89 16.96 3.19
N GLY A 67 1.53 16.20 4.23
CA GLY A 67 0.55 16.57 5.24
C GLY A 67 -0.89 16.21 4.91
N GLU A 68 -1.19 15.82 3.67
CA GLU A 68 -2.54 15.40 3.27
C GLU A 68 -2.77 13.91 3.53
N THR A 69 -4.04 13.57 3.76
CA THR A 69 -4.47 12.23 4.16
C THR A 69 -5.63 11.75 3.30
N ARG A 70 -5.71 10.43 3.05
CA ARG A 70 -6.90 9.79 2.49
C ARG A 70 -7.15 8.45 3.17
N SER A 71 -8.37 8.25 3.63
CA SER A 71 -8.88 6.94 4.05
C SER A 71 -9.45 6.20 2.84
N LEU A 72 -9.22 4.89 2.80
CA LEU A 72 -9.61 3.97 1.75
C LEU A 72 -10.32 2.79 2.41
N ASP A 73 -11.64 2.78 2.32
CA ASP A 73 -12.46 1.75 2.95
C ASP A 73 -12.27 0.40 2.26
N ARG A 74 -12.28 -0.67 3.03
CA ARG A 74 -12.31 -2.05 2.55
C ARG A 74 -13.43 -2.25 1.51
N GLY A 75 -13.19 -3.11 0.53
CA GLY A 75 -14.13 -3.39 -0.55
C GLY A 75 -14.20 -2.31 -1.64
N VAL A 76 -13.55 -1.15 -1.47
CA VAL A 76 -13.47 -0.12 -2.51
C VAL A 76 -12.26 -0.36 -3.42
N PRO A 77 -12.48 -0.58 -4.74
CA PRO A 77 -11.39 -0.67 -5.71
C PRO A 77 -10.55 0.60 -5.73
N ARG A 78 -9.23 0.44 -5.77
CA ARG A 78 -8.28 1.55 -5.70
C ARG A 78 -7.03 1.29 -6.52
N ARG A 79 -6.40 2.37 -6.96
CA ARG A 79 -5.09 2.39 -7.64
C ARG A 79 -4.27 3.54 -7.09
N LEU A 80 -2.97 3.33 -6.91
CA LEU A 80 -2.06 4.35 -6.43
C LEU A 80 -0.90 4.54 -7.41
N LYS A 81 -0.41 5.77 -7.53
CA LYS A 81 0.78 6.10 -8.32
C LYS A 81 1.61 7.16 -7.60
N ALA A 82 2.89 6.89 -7.42
CA ALA A 82 3.83 7.92 -7.00
C ALA A 82 4.10 8.87 -8.18
N ILE A 83 3.69 10.13 -8.05
CA ILE A 83 3.90 11.14 -9.10
C ILE A 83 5.33 11.67 -9.03
N THR A 84 5.82 11.92 -7.82
CA THR A 84 7.24 12.14 -7.52
C THR A 84 7.72 11.02 -6.60
N ARG A 85 9.02 10.97 -6.30
CA ARG A 85 9.51 10.07 -5.24
C ARG A 85 8.79 10.45 -3.95
N ALA A 86 8.12 9.48 -3.32
CA ALA A 86 7.24 9.74 -2.19
C ALA A 86 7.59 8.89 -0.97
N ARG A 87 7.31 9.44 0.22
CA ARG A 87 7.25 8.70 1.48
C ARG A 87 5.84 8.82 2.03
N VAL A 88 5.21 7.69 2.30
CA VAL A 88 3.83 7.61 2.76
C VAL A 88 3.78 6.77 4.02
N LEU A 89 3.18 7.31 5.08
CA LEU A 89 2.79 6.52 6.22
C LEU A 89 1.43 5.87 5.93
N VAL A 90 1.36 4.57 6.06
CA VAL A 90 0.20 3.74 5.78
C VAL A 90 -0.24 3.08 7.08
N LEU A 91 -1.48 3.34 7.48
CA LEU A 91 -2.14 2.60 8.55
C LEU A 91 -3.02 1.52 7.93
N LEU A 92 -2.91 0.31 8.45
CA LEU A 92 -3.70 -0.86 8.07
C LEU A 92 -4.55 -1.28 9.27
N ALA A 93 -5.88 -1.37 9.12
CA ALA A 93 -6.79 -1.78 10.19
C ALA A 93 -7.86 -2.78 9.69
N PRO A 94 -7.91 -4.02 10.19
CA PRO A 94 -7.01 -4.62 11.17
C PRO A 94 -5.58 -4.80 10.62
N ALA A 95 -4.65 -5.18 11.49
CA ALA A 95 -3.29 -5.55 11.09
C ALA A 95 -3.25 -6.92 10.39
N GLY A 96 -2.09 -7.25 9.81
CA GLY A 96 -1.74 -8.54 9.23
C GLY A 96 -1.23 -8.44 7.79
N LEU A 97 -1.68 -7.43 7.04
CA LEU A 97 -1.23 -7.24 5.66
C LEU A 97 0.23 -6.73 5.57
N GLU A 98 0.74 -6.04 6.59
CA GLU A 98 2.12 -5.53 6.63
C GLU A 98 3.16 -6.64 6.50
N GLU A 99 2.89 -7.82 7.05
CA GLU A 99 3.79 -8.98 7.00
C GLU A 99 3.93 -9.50 5.57
N LEU A 100 2.79 -9.60 4.87
CA LEU A 100 2.73 -10.06 3.48
C LEU A 100 3.30 -9.00 2.52
N LEU A 101 3.06 -7.72 2.80
CA LEU A 101 3.62 -6.61 2.03
C LEU A 101 5.14 -6.57 2.12
N ALA A 102 5.71 -6.80 3.30
CA ALA A 102 7.16 -6.85 3.48
C ALA A 102 7.82 -7.95 2.62
N ILE A 103 7.19 -9.14 2.57
CA ILE A 103 7.65 -10.23 1.70
C ILE A 103 7.44 -9.85 0.23
N ALA A 104 6.25 -9.39 -0.14
CA ALA A 104 5.91 -9.00 -1.51
C ALA A 104 6.82 -7.89 -2.07
N ALA A 105 7.30 -6.98 -1.23
CA ALA A 105 8.20 -5.90 -1.62
C ALA A 105 9.65 -6.34 -1.81
N ASP A 106 10.03 -7.55 -1.43
CA ASP A 106 11.36 -8.11 -1.68
C ASP A 106 11.54 -8.38 -3.20
N PRO A 107 12.57 -7.81 -3.85
CA PRO A 107 12.88 -8.09 -5.25
C PRO A 107 13.18 -9.57 -5.55
N ALA A 108 13.54 -10.36 -4.54
CA ALA A 108 13.81 -11.79 -4.68
C ALA A 108 12.53 -12.65 -4.69
N THR A 109 11.38 -12.10 -4.30
CA THR A 109 10.10 -12.84 -4.35
C THR A 109 9.62 -12.99 -5.79
N ASP A 110 9.32 -14.24 -6.16
CA ASP A 110 8.78 -14.58 -7.47
C ASP A 110 7.47 -13.81 -7.74
N PRO A 111 7.24 -13.29 -8.96
CA PRO A 111 6.02 -12.57 -9.30
C PRO A 111 4.72 -13.35 -9.02
N ASP A 112 4.69 -14.66 -9.24
CA ASP A 112 3.50 -15.49 -9.03
C ASP A 112 3.26 -15.69 -7.53
N ASP A 113 4.32 -15.90 -6.75
CA ASP A 113 4.26 -15.97 -5.29
C ASP A 113 3.79 -14.65 -4.69
N ARG A 114 4.22 -13.51 -5.24
CA ARG A 114 3.77 -12.18 -4.79
C ARG A 114 2.25 -12.04 -4.90
N ALA A 115 1.67 -12.44 -6.04
CA ALA A 115 0.23 -12.37 -6.25
C ALA A 115 -0.52 -13.31 -5.29
N ALA A 116 -0.01 -14.53 -5.10
CA ALA A 116 -0.62 -15.51 -4.19
C ALA A 116 -0.58 -15.04 -2.73
N LEU A 117 0.55 -14.49 -2.27
CA LEU A 117 0.72 -13.92 -0.93
C LEU A 117 -0.28 -12.79 -0.68
N LEU A 118 -0.39 -11.84 -1.61
CA LEU A 118 -1.32 -10.72 -1.48
C LEU A 118 -2.78 -11.19 -1.49
N ALA A 119 -3.12 -12.22 -2.27
CA ALA A 119 -4.45 -12.81 -2.28
C ALA A 119 -4.80 -13.47 -0.94
N VAL A 120 -3.85 -14.18 -0.30
CA VAL A 120 -4.01 -14.70 1.08
C VAL A 120 -4.28 -13.56 2.07
N GLY A 121 -3.64 -12.41 1.86
CA GLY A 121 -3.87 -11.18 2.60
C GLY A 121 -5.22 -10.51 2.35
N GLY A 122 -6.05 -11.02 1.42
CA GLY A 122 -7.33 -10.42 1.06
C GLY A 122 -7.21 -9.28 0.05
N VAL A 123 -6.07 -9.14 -0.63
CA VAL A 123 -5.87 -8.19 -1.73
C VAL A 123 -6.14 -8.89 -3.05
N GLN A 124 -7.15 -8.42 -3.78
CA GLN A 124 -7.53 -8.96 -5.08
C GLN A 124 -7.22 -7.94 -6.18
N ALA A 125 -6.46 -8.35 -7.19
CA ALA A 125 -6.26 -7.55 -8.40
C ALA A 125 -7.59 -7.39 -9.16
N VAL A 126 -7.84 -6.21 -9.70
CA VAL A 126 -9.02 -5.90 -10.52
C VAL A 126 -8.59 -5.21 -11.82
N PRO A 127 -9.39 -5.27 -12.89
CA PRO A 127 -9.11 -4.50 -14.09
C PRO A 127 -8.97 -3.01 -13.78
N ALA A 128 -8.04 -2.33 -14.45
CA ALA A 128 -7.99 -0.88 -14.42
C ALA A 128 -9.30 -0.33 -15.03
N ALA A 129 -10.01 0.50 -14.28
CA ALA A 129 -11.18 1.23 -14.76
C ALA A 129 -10.78 2.37 -15.70
#